data_AF-A0A4R4MEX2-F1
#
_entry.id   AF-A0A4R4MEX2-F1
#
_cell.length_a   1.000
_cell.length_b   1.000
_cell.length_c   1.000
_cell.angle_alpha   90.00
_cell.angle_beta   90.00
_cell.angle_gamma   90.00
#
_symmetry.space_group_name_H-M   'P 1'
#
loop_
_entity.id
_entity.type
_entity.pdbx_description
1 polymer ?
#
loop_
_entity_poly.entity_id
_entity_poly.type
_entity_poly.pdbx_seq_one_letter_code
_entity_poly.pdbx_strand_id
1 'polypeptide(L)'
;MTLWTPPPRTPQAEEIYAAAENDRAARPGSYALDPGPVITAALRQDDPAGLGDPAYWREGLDRYLASANDDGRLNAVGARMVRGSAVAALRARLAMNRLPRTDRPLDRPPIVITGGWRTGTTFLYRLLATDPRLRAPLPAELAMPWKFAGASPRRREELIQAGSAANDLLHLLNPTLATVHGHGPRLPEECVVAMNSGFRNWGFSSTVRLDGYSQWLAGQDLSTTYLDYRHVPVSYTLLTLPTNSLV
;
A
#
# COMPACT_ATOMS: atom_id res chain seq x y z
N MET A 1 25.93 -8.34 -20.20
CA MET A 1 24.78 -8.24 -19.26
C MET A 1 24.03 -9.55 -19.33
N THR A 2 24.02 -10.36 -18.28
CA THR A 2 23.10 -11.50 -18.18
C THR A 2 21.69 -10.93 -18.04
N LEU A 3 20.82 -11.18 -19.02
CA LEU A 3 19.40 -10.87 -18.90
C LEU A 3 18.86 -11.71 -17.74
N TRP A 4 18.23 -11.05 -16.77
CA TRP A 4 17.54 -11.75 -15.69
C TRP A 4 16.40 -12.58 -16.28
N THR A 5 16.36 -13.87 -15.95
CA THR A 5 15.28 -14.78 -16.35
C THR A 5 14.45 -15.10 -15.11
N PRO A 6 13.12 -14.92 -15.14
CA PRO A 6 12.29 -15.29 -14.01
C PRO A 6 12.38 -16.81 -13.77
N PRO A 7 12.45 -17.27 -12.51
CA PRO A 7 12.37 -18.69 -12.21
C PRO A 7 11.03 -19.26 -12.71
N PRO A 8 10.96 -20.56 -13.04
CA PRO A 8 9.69 -21.20 -13.36
C PRO A 8 8.72 -21.05 -12.18
N ARG A 9 7.44 -20.92 -12.50
CA ARG A 9 6.37 -20.88 -11.49
C ARG A 9 6.24 -22.25 -10.83
N THR A 10 5.78 -22.26 -9.59
CA THR A 10 5.39 -23.52 -8.93
C THR A 10 4.11 -24.07 -9.58
N PRO A 11 3.84 -25.38 -9.53
CA PRO A 11 2.61 -25.96 -10.05
C PRO A 11 1.35 -25.28 -9.50
N GLN A 12 1.34 -24.97 -8.20
CA GLN A 12 0.23 -24.27 -7.53
C GLN A 12 0.05 -22.85 -8.08
N ALA A 13 1.14 -22.14 -8.36
CA ALA A 13 1.05 -20.83 -9.00
C ALA A 13 0.48 -20.98 -10.42
N GLU A 14 0.96 -21.94 -11.22
CA GLU A 14 0.44 -22.19 -12.58
C GLU A 14 -1.08 -22.43 -12.60
N GLU A 15 -1.61 -23.22 -11.65
CA GLU A 15 -3.05 -23.42 -11.48
C GLU A 15 -3.79 -22.11 -11.20
N ILE A 16 -3.25 -21.24 -10.34
CA ILE A 16 -3.84 -19.93 -10.04
C ILE A 16 -3.86 -19.04 -11.29
N TYR A 17 -2.77 -19.00 -12.06
CA TYR A 17 -2.70 -18.22 -13.29
C TYR A 17 -3.70 -18.76 -14.33
N ALA A 18 -3.74 -20.08 -14.55
CA ALA A 18 -4.67 -20.70 -15.50
C ALA A 18 -6.14 -20.46 -15.11
N ALA A 19 -6.48 -20.62 -13.83
CA ALA A 19 -7.83 -20.34 -13.32
C ALA A 19 -8.20 -18.86 -13.50
N ALA A 20 -7.27 -17.93 -13.27
CA ALA A 20 -7.51 -16.52 -13.50
C ALA A 20 -7.73 -16.20 -14.98
N GLU A 21 -6.99 -16.83 -15.90
CA GLU A 21 -7.19 -16.64 -17.34
C GLU A 21 -8.52 -17.21 -17.84
N ASN A 22 -8.89 -18.41 -17.38
CA ASN A 22 -10.20 -19.01 -17.69
C ASN A 22 -11.34 -18.12 -17.22
N ASP A 23 -11.23 -17.57 -16.00
CA ASP A 23 -12.23 -16.65 -15.48
C ASP A 23 -12.26 -15.30 -16.24
N ARG A 24 -11.10 -14.82 -16.74
CA ARG A 24 -11.04 -13.63 -17.59
C ARG A 24 -11.73 -13.84 -18.93
N ALA A 25 -11.57 -15.02 -19.52
CA ALA A 25 -12.27 -15.38 -20.75
C ALA A 25 -13.79 -15.46 -20.53
N ALA A 26 -14.23 -16.01 -19.40
CA ALA A 26 -15.65 -16.10 -19.05
C ALA A 26 -16.28 -14.75 -18.65
N ARG A 27 -15.51 -13.87 -18.00
CA ARG A 27 -16.00 -12.62 -17.39
C ARG A 27 -15.05 -11.44 -17.66
N PRO A 28 -14.82 -11.04 -18.92
CA PRO A 28 -13.79 -10.04 -19.27
C PRO A 28 -13.98 -8.70 -18.55
N GLY A 29 -15.22 -8.25 -18.35
CA GLY A 29 -15.52 -7.00 -17.63
C GLY A 29 -15.06 -7.00 -16.16
N SER A 30 -14.85 -8.16 -15.52
CA SER A 30 -14.31 -8.23 -14.15
C SER A 30 -12.82 -7.91 -14.06
N TYR A 31 -12.14 -7.86 -15.21
CA TYR A 31 -10.71 -7.59 -15.35
C TYR A 31 -10.43 -6.25 -16.03
N ALA A 32 -11.47 -5.58 -16.51
CA ALA A 32 -11.34 -4.26 -17.09
C ALA A 32 -10.81 -3.26 -16.05
N LEU A 33 -9.82 -2.46 -16.45
CA LEU A 33 -9.19 -1.44 -15.64
C LEU A 33 -9.79 -0.08 -15.97
N ASP A 34 -11.13 0.00 -15.89
CA ASP A 34 -11.87 1.23 -16.15
C ASP A 34 -12.17 1.96 -14.82
N PRO A 35 -11.95 3.29 -14.76
CA PRO A 35 -12.17 4.05 -13.53
C PRO A 35 -13.59 3.93 -12.97
N GLY A 36 -14.62 3.96 -13.83
CA GLY A 36 -16.02 3.89 -13.42
C GLY A 36 -16.35 2.63 -12.60
N PRO A 37 -16.20 1.42 -13.18
CA PRO A 37 -16.39 0.17 -12.47
C PRO A 37 -15.52 0.01 -11.21
N VAL A 38 -14.29 0.54 -11.22
CA VAL A 38 -13.41 0.55 -10.04
C VAL A 38 -13.97 1.42 -8.91
N ILE A 39 -14.42 2.64 -9.24
CA ILE A 39 -15.05 3.55 -8.29
C ILE A 39 -16.33 2.94 -7.73
N THR A 40 -17.21 2.40 -8.58
CA THR A 40 -18.43 1.72 -8.15
C THR A 40 -18.12 0.55 -7.20
N ALA A 41 -17.12 -0.27 -7.52
CA ALA A 41 -16.71 -1.38 -6.66
C ALA A 41 -16.13 -0.92 -5.32
N ALA A 42 -15.43 0.22 -5.29
CA ALA A 42 -14.90 0.81 -4.08
C ALA A 42 -16.01 1.34 -3.16
N LEU A 43 -16.92 2.14 -3.72
CA LEU A 43 -18.03 2.76 -3.00
C LEU A 43 -19.04 1.74 -2.49
N ARG A 44 -19.35 0.68 -3.27
CA ARG A 44 -20.46 -0.24 -3.00
C ARG A 44 -21.80 0.52 -2.90
N GLN A 45 -22.18 0.95 -1.69
CA GLN A 45 -23.38 1.75 -1.40
C GLN A 45 -23.06 3.07 -0.69
N ASP A 46 -21.78 3.37 -0.46
CA ASP A 46 -21.34 4.63 0.12
C ASP A 46 -21.51 5.79 -0.86
N ASP A 47 -21.74 6.98 -0.32
CA ASP A 47 -21.85 8.23 -1.09
C ASP A 47 -20.50 8.58 -1.76
N PRO A 48 -20.45 8.78 -3.09
CA PRO A 48 -19.27 9.29 -3.79
C PRO A 48 -18.64 10.55 -3.17
N ALA A 49 -19.46 11.43 -2.57
CA ALA A 49 -18.97 12.64 -1.91
C ALA A 49 -17.98 12.34 -0.76
N GLY A 50 -18.06 11.15 -0.16
CA GLY A 50 -17.12 10.70 0.87
C GLY A 50 -15.67 10.51 0.40
N LEU A 51 -15.44 10.39 -0.91
CA LEU A 51 -14.07 10.38 -1.48
C LEU A 51 -13.42 11.77 -1.46
N GLY A 52 -14.17 12.83 -1.14
CA GLY A 52 -13.72 14.21 -1.16
C GLY A 52 -13.49 14.73 -2.59
N ASP A 53 -12.88 15.90 -2.68
CA ASP A 53 -12.68 16.60 -3.96
C ASP A 53 -11.89 15.75 -4.98
N PRO A 54 -12.49 15.43 -6.15
CA PRO A 54 -11.86 14.69 -7.24
C PRO A 54 -10.52 15.24 -7.71
N ALA A 55 -10.26 16.55 -7.58
CA ALA A 55 -9.01 17.17 -7.99
C ALA A 55 -7.77 16.50 -7.34
N TYR A 56 -7.93 15.92 -6.15
CA TYR A 56 -6.82 15.33 -5.39
C TYR A 56 -6.54 13.86 -5.71
N TRP A 57 -7.44 13.14 -6.37
CA TRP A 57 -7.29 11.68 -6.53
C TRP A 57 -7.66 11.15 -7.91
N ARG A 58 -8.55 11.83 -8.64
CA ARG A 58 -9.16 11.27 -9.86
C ARG A 58 -8.14 11.12 -10.98
N GLU A 59 -7.36 12.16 -11.26
CA GLU A 59 -6.35 12.11 -12.30
C GLU A 59 -5.33 11.00 -12.05
N GLY A 60 -4.87 10.84 -10.80
CA GLY A 60 -3.92 9.78 -10.46
C GLY A 60 -4.49 8.37 -10.67
N LEU A 61 -5.78 8.16 -10.34
CA LEU A 61 -6.46 6.90 -10.64
C LEU A 61 -6.51 6.65 -12.15
N ASP A 62 -6.92 7.66 -12.93
CA ASP A 62 -7.04 7.55 -14.38
C ASP A 62 -5.68 7.24 -15.01
N ARG A 63 -4.60 7.89 -14.57
CA ARG A 63 -3.22 7.65 -15.03
C ARG A 63 -2.71 6.26 -14.65
N TYR A 64 -2.98 5.82 -13.43
CA TYR A 64 -2.59 4.50 -12.95
C TYR A 64 -3.24 3.38 -13.79
N LEU A 65 -4.56 3.48 -14.00
CA LEU A 65 -5.31 2.47 -14.75
C LEU A 65 -4.99 2.52 -16.26
N ALA A 66 -4.83 3.71 -16.85
CA ALA A 66 -4.43 3.84 -18.24
C ALA A 66 -3.05 3.20 -18.51
N SER A 67 -2.04 3.54 -17.70
CA SER A 67 -0.70 2.96 -17.84
C SER A 67 -0.71 1.43 -17.63
N ALA A 68 -1.50 0.94 -16.68
CA ALA A 68 -1.66 -0.49 -16.46
C ALA A 68 -2.29 -1.22 -17.66
N ASN A 69 -3.22 -0.59 -18.38
CA ASN A 69 -3.79 -1.12 -19.63
C ASN A 69 -2.78 -1.06 -20.79
N ASP A 70 -2.14 0.11 -20.98
CA ASP A 70 -1.38 0.42 -22.20
C ASP A 70 0.02 -0.20 -22.19
N ASP A 71 0.72 -0.10 -21.06
CA ASP A 71 2.13 -0.50 -20.95
C ASP A 71 2.38 -1.63 -19.94
N GLY A 72 1.39 -1.97 -19.12
CA GLY A 72 1.53 -2.91 -17.99
C GLY A 72 1.75 -4.38 -18.35
N ARG A 73 1.44 -4.81 -19.58
CA ARG A 73 1.62 -6.20 -20.08
C ARG A 73 1.07 -7.25 -19.12
N LEU A 74 -0.14 -7.00 -18.61
CA LEU A 74 -0.73 -7.78 -17.52
C LEU A 74 -1.31 -9.10 -18.02
N ASN A 75 -1.07 -10.15 -17.25
CA ASN A 75 -1.93 -11.34 -17.26
C ASN A 75 -3.16 -11.10 -16.36
N ALA A 76 -4.08 -12.07 -16.33
CA ALA A 76 -5.31 -12.00 -15.55
C ALA A 76 -5.08 -11.78 -14.04
N VAL A 77 -4.03 -12.39 -13.46
CA VAL A 77 -3.66 -12.17 -12.05
C VAL A 77 -3.21 -10.72 -11.84
N GLY A 78 -2.34 -10.21 -12.71
CA GLY A 78 -1.87 -8.82 -12.68
C GLY A 78 -3.01 -7.81 -12.81
N ALA A 79 -3.95 -8.03 -13.74
CA ALA A 79 -5.14 -7.18 -13.91
C ALA A 79 -6.02 -7.20 -12.65
N ARG A 80 -6.24 -8.37 -12.03
CA ARG A 80 -6.95 -8.46 -10.74
C ARG A 80 -6.22 -7.71 -9.63
N MET A 81 -4.89 -7.81 -9.56
CA MET A 81 -4.08 -7.10 -8.56
C MET A 81 -4.17 -5.59 -8.74
N VAL A 82 -3.99 -5.07 -9.95
CA VAL A 82 -4.12 -3.63 -10.25
C VAL A 82 -5.52 -3.11 -9.87
N ARG A 83 -6.57 -3.80 -10.33
CA ARG A 83 -7.95 -3.45 -10.00
C ARG A 83 -8.18 -3.48 -8.49
N GLY A 84 -7.68 -4.51 -7.81
CA GLY A 84 -7.77 -4.68 -6.36
C GLY A 84 -7.08 -3.54 -5.61
N SER A 85 -5.87 -3.16 -6.02
CA SER A 85 -5.10 -2.05 -5.46
C SER A 85 -5.84 -0.72 -5.62
N ALA A 86 -6.40 -0.44 -6.79
CA ALA A 86 -7.18 0.78 -7.01
C ALA A 86 -8.45 0.84 -6.13
N VAL A 87 -9.19 -0.27 -6.04
CA VAL A 87 -10.35 -0.38 -5.15
C VAL A 87 -9.95 -0.21 -3.68
N ALA A 88 -8.85 -0.83 -3.26
CA ALA A 88 -8.34 -0.71 -1.90
C ALA A 88 -7.92 0.72 -1.56
N ALA A 89 -7.23 1.40 -2.48
CA ALA A 89 -6.81 2.80 -2.32
C ALA A 89 -8.01 3.77 -2.19
N LEU A 90 -9.06 3.57 -3.00
CA LEU A 90 -10.30 4.37 -2.88
C LEU A 90 -11.03 4.10 -1.57
N ARG A 91 -11.10 2.84 -1.12
CA ARG A 91 -11.68 2.50 0.19
C ARG A 91 -10.88 3.07 1.34
N ALA A 92 -9.55 3.05 1.24
CA ALA A 92 -8.66 3.69 2.20
C ALA A 92 -8.94 5.19 2.26
N ARG A 93 -9.06 5.85 1.11
CA ARG A 93 -9.42 7.26 1.02
C ARG A 93 -10.75 7.56 1.71
N LEU A 94 -11.81 6.82 1.37
CA LEU A 94 -13.12 6.98 1.97
C LEU A 94 -13.09 6.81 3.50
N ALA A 95 -12.39 5.79 3.98
CA ALA A 95 -12.28 5.52 5.41
C ALA A 95 -11.45 6.59 6.14
N MET A 96 -10.36 7.06 5.54
CA MET A 96 -9.53 8.13 6.12
C MET A 96 -10.26 9.47 6.16
N ASN A 97 -11.05 9.81 5.14
CA ASN A 97 -11.85 11.04 5.11
C ASN A 97 -12.94 11.09 6.19
N ARG A 98 -13.36 9.93 6.71
CA ARG A 98 -14.31 9.84 7.83
C ARG A 98 -13.66 10.07 9.19
N LEU A 99 -12.33 9.99 9.28
CA LEU A 99 -11.62 10.27 10.52
C LEU A 99 -11.46 11.78 10.69
N PRO A 100 -11.57 12.29 11.93
CA PRO A 100 -11.24 13.69 12.19
C PRO A 100 -9.76 13.92 11.85
N ARG A 101 -9.47 14.97 11.08
CA ARG A 101 -8.08 15.42 10.88
C ARG A 101 -7.58 16.00 12.19
N THR A 102 -6.59 15.33 12.79
CA THR A 102 -5.90 15.84 13.96
C THR A 102 -4.66 16.59 13.49
N ASP A 103 -4.68 17.93 13.58
CA ASP A 103 -3.47 18.75 13.41
C ASP A 103 -2.62 18.71 14.68
N ARG A 104 -2.30 17.49 15.13
CA ARG A 104 -1.43 17.34 16.29
C ARG A 104 0.02 17.63 15.86
N PRO A 105 0.71 18.56 16.53
CA PRO A 105 2.15 18.71 16.35
C PRO A 105 2.82 17.38 16.68
N LEU A 106 3.88 17.03 15.96
CA LEU A 106 4.74 15.94 16.40
C LEU A 106 5.53 16.45 17.60
N ASP A 107 5.42 15.76 18.74
CA ASP A 107 6.15 16.14 19.97
C ASP A 107 7.68 16.10 19.77
N ARG A 108 8.15 15.34 18.78
CA ARG A 108 9.56 15.27 18.34
C ARG A 108 9.64 15.18 16.81
N PRO A 109 10.67 15.75 16.18
CA PRO A 109 10.87 15.60 14.74
C PRO A 109 11.10 14.12 14.37
N PRO A 110 10.48 13.62 13.29
CA PRO A 110 10.65 12.24 12.85
C PRO A 110 12.00 12.05 12.15
N ILE A 111 12.53 10.82 12.20
CA ILE A 111 13.64 10.41 11.34
C ILE A 111 13.03 9.90 10.03
N VAL A 112 13.40 10.52 8.92
CA VAL A 112 12.98 10.09 7.58
C VAL A 112 14.17 9.49 6.85
N ILE A 113 14.06 8.21 6.47
CA ILE A 113 15.07 7.50 5.70
C ILE A 113 14.68 7.58 4.23
N THR A 114 15.59 8.07 3.39
CA THR A 114 15.38 8.16 1.94
C THR A 114 16.60 7.60 1.21
N GLY A 115 16.42 7.22 -0.05
CA GLY A 115 17.48 6.67 -0.88
C GLY A 115 16.94 5.93 -2.09
N GLY A 116 17.82 5.58 -3.01
CA GLY A 116 17.46 4.73 -4.14
C GLY A 116 17.16 3.29 -3.72
N TRP A 117 16.53 2.53 -4.61
CA TRP A 117 16.36 1.10 -4.41
C TRP A 117 17.74 0.44 -4.24
N ARG A 118 17.83 -0.50 -3.27
CA ARG A 118 19.04 -1.30 -3.01
C ARG A 118 20.24 -0.53 -2.47
N THR A 119 20.05 0.65 -1.86
CA THR A 119 21.15 1.39 -1.18
C THR A 119 21.25 1.11 0.32
N GLY A 120 20.68 0.00 0.80
CA GLY A 120 20.76 -0.39 2.23
C GLY A 120 19.75 0.29 3.16
N THR A 121 18.76 1.03 2.64
CA THR A 121 17.72 1.72 3.44
C THR A 121 16.95 0.76 4.33
N THR A 122 16.58 -0.43 3.84
CA THR A 122 15.89 -1.47 4.64
C THR A 122 16.73 -1.93 5.83
N PHE A 123 18.04 -2.10 5.65
CA PHE A 123 18.95 -2.49 6.74
C PHE A 123 19.01 -1.39 7.80
N LEU A 124 19.26 -0.14 7.38
CA LEU A 124 19.30 1.01 8.29
C LEU A 124 17.97 1.17 9.04
N TYR A 125 16.85 1.04 8.34
CA TYR A 125 15.53 1.19 8.92
C TYR A 125 15.25 0.14 10.00
N ARG A 126 15.61 -1.13 9.73
CA ARG A 126 15.48 -2.21 10.70
C ARG A 126 16.41 -2.06 11.89
N LEU A 127 17.65 -1.60 11.66
CA LEU A 127 18.60 -1.30 12.72
C LEU A 127 18.07 -0.21 13.67
N LEU A 128 17.54 0.89 13.12
CA LEU A 128 16.96 1.95 13.93
C LEU A 128 15.69 1.49 14.67
N ALA A 129 14.90 0.60 14.07
CA ALA A 129 13.71 0.05 14.68
C ALA A 129 13.98 -0.86 15.90
N THR A 130 15.23 -1.27 16.16
CA THR A 130 15.57 -2.00 17.39
C THR A 130 15.72 -1.10 18.62
N ASP A 131 15.87 0.23 18.44
CA ASP A 131 15.96 1.17 19.55
C ASP A 131 14.55 1.39 20.16
N PRO A 132 14.32 1.06 21.45
CA PRO A 132 13.00 1.21 22.08
C PRO A 132 12.52 2.66 22.19
N ARG A 133 13.41 3.65 21.97
CA ARG A 133 13.07 5.07 21.93
C ARG A 133 12.51 5.50 20.57
N LEU A 134 12.67 4.67 19.55
CA LEU A 134 12.17 4.89 18.20
C LEU A 134 10.98 3.97 17.93
N ARG A 135 10.07 4.44 17.08
CA ARG A 135 8.94 3.65 16.60
C ARG A 135 8.92 3.65 15.08
N ALA A 136 9.07 2.48 14.50
CA ALA A 136 8.84 2.26 13.08
C ALA A 136 7.41 1.75 12.84
N PRO A 137 6.62 2.29 11.90
CA PRO A 137 5.29 1.77 11.58
C PRO A 137 5.31 0.33 11.04
N LEU A 138 4.24 -0.43 11.33
CA LEU A 138 4.02 -1.79 10.83
C LEU A 138 3.15 -1.82 9.56
N PRO A 139 3.17 -2.91 8.77
CA PRO A 139 2.41 -2.98 7.52
C PRO A 139 0.91 -2.77 7.71
N ALA A 140 0.28 -3.44 8.69
CA ALA A 140 -1.14 -3.30 8.95
C ALA A 140 -1.52 -1.88 9.39
N GLU A 141 -0.64 -1.26 10.18
CA GLU A 141 -0.80 0.11 10.66
C GLU A 141 -0.83 1.12 9.49
N LEU A 142 0.00 0.92 8.46
CA LEU A 142 0.04 1.76 7.26
C LEU A 142 -1.07 1.42 6.24
N ALA A 143 -1.40 0.14 6.07
CA ALA A 143 -2.35 -0.31 5.07
C ALA A 143 -3.81 -0.06 5.47
N MET A 144 -4.12 -0.06 6.76
CA MET A 144 -5.48 0.16 7.27
C MET A 144 -5.55 1.05 8.53
N PRO A 145 -4.93 2.25 8.52
CA PRO A 145 -4.82 3.12 9.70
C PRO A 145 -6.15 3.44 10.39
N TRP A 146 -7.23 3.57 9.62
CA TRP A 146 -8.57 3.83 10.14
C TRP A 146 -9.09 2.72 11.05
N LYS A 147 -8.61 1.48 10.91
CA LYS A 147 -8.97 0.37 11.83
C LYS A 147 -8.21 0.42 13.15
N PHE A 148 -7.11 1.17 13.22
CA PHE A 148 -6.31 1.34 14.44
C PHE A 148 -6.77 2.55 15.27
N ALA A 149 -7.53 3.48 14.68
CA ALA A 149 -8.13 4.60 15.40
C ALA A 149 -9.11 4.08 16.47
N GLY A 150 -8.81 4.36 17.74
CA GLY A 150 -9.63 3.91 18.88
C GLY A 150 -9.60 2.40 19.16
N ALA A 151 -8.75 1.62 18.48
CA ALA A 151 -8.68 0.17 18.68
C ALA A 151 -8.03 -0.19 20.03
N SER A 152 -8.63 -1.13 20.75
CA SER A 152 -8.04 -1.70 21.97
C SER A 152 -6.72 -2.44 21.68
N PRO A 153 -5.81 -2.61 22.66
CA PRO A 153 -4.55 -3.33 22.46
C PRO A 153 -4.73 -4.72 21.85
N ARG A 154 -5.73 -5.48 22.35
CA ARG A 154 -6.09 -6.80 21.79
C ARG A 154 -6.49 -6.69 20.32
N ARG A 155 -7.32 -5.71 19.96
CA ARG A 155 -7.77 -5.54 18.58
C ARG A 155 -6.63 -5.14 17.65
N ARG A 156 -5.70 -4.29 18.11
CA ARG A 156 -4.50 -3.92 17.35
C ARG A 156 -3.65 -5.16 17.04
N GLU A 157 -3.48 -6.04 18.02
CA GLU A 157 -2.74 -7.29 17.85
C GLU A 157 -3.41 -8.21 16.82
N GLU A 158 -4.73 -8.39 16.89
CA GLU A 158 -5.48 -9.15 15.89
C GLU A 158 -5.30 -8.59 14.46
N LEU A 159 -5.32 -7.26 14.29
CA LEU A 159 -5.10 -6.60 13.00
C LEU A 159 -3.68 -6.82 12.47
N ILE A 160 -2.67 -6.77 13.35
CA ILE A 160 -1.27 -7.02 13.00
C ILE A 160 -1.12 -8.47 12.50
N GLN A 161 -1.66 -9.44 13.23
CA GLN A 161 -1.55 -10.86 12.84
C GLN A 161 -2.32 -11.19 11.56
N ALA A 162 -3.50 -10.59 11.36
CA ALA A 162 -4.28 -10.79 10.14
C ALA A 162 -3.53 -10.35 8.87
N GLY A 163 -2.57 -9.43 8.99
CA GLY A 163 -1.70 -9.02 7.89
C GLY A 163 -0.77 -10.11 7.36
N SER A 164 -0.52 -11.20 8.11
CA SER A 164 0.36 -12.29 7.70
C SER A 164 -0.12 -13.00 6.43
N ALA A 165 -1.44 -13.24 6.31
CA ALA A 165 -2.02 -14.00 5.21
C ALA A 165 -1.81 -13.36 3.82
N ALA A 166 -1.72 -12.02 3.76
CA ALA A 166 -1.43 -11.32 2.51
C ALA A 166 0.01 -11.59 2.02
N ASN A 167 0.96 -11.78 2.93
CA ASN A 167 2.34 -12.13 2.61
C ASN A 167 2.43 -13.57 2.07
N ASP A 168 1.61 -14.49 2.57
CA ASP A 168 1.63 -15.89 2.16
C ASP A 168 1.24 -16.07 0.69
N LEU A 169 0.21 -15.35 0.21
CA LEU A 169 -0.16 -15.37 -1.21
C LEU A 169 0.94 -14.76 -2.10
N LEU A 170 1.58 -13.69 -1.63
CA LEU A 170 2.68 -13.07 -2.37
C LEU A 170 3.88 -14.00 -2.48
N HIS A 171 4.24 -14.69 -1.40
CA HIS A 171 5.30 -15.71 -1.41
C HIS A 171 4.92 -16.92 -2.26
N LEU A 172 3.65 -17.30 -2.32
CA LEU A 172 3.19 -18.38 -3.22
C LEU A 172 3.40 -18.00 -4.69
N LEU A 173 3.04 -16.77 -5.07
CA LEU A 173 3.15 -16.28 -6.46
C LEU A 173 4.58 -15.88 -6.85
N ASN A 174 5.40 -15.49 -5.87
CA ASN A 174 6.81 -15.14 -6.06
C ASN A 174 7.67 -15.71 -4.90
N PRO A 175 8.02 -17.01 -4.95
CA PRO A 175 8.77 -17.67 -3.88
C PRO A 175 10.14 -17.06 -3.62
N THR A 176 10.75 -16.45 -4.65
CA THR A 176 12.06 -15.80 -4.52
C THR A 176 11.99 -14.45 -3.81
N LEU A 177 10.81 -13.84 -3.67
CA LEU A 177 10.68 -12.51 -3.07
C LEU A 177 11.25 -12.44 -1.65
N ALA A 178 11.03 -13.47 -0.85
CA ALA A 178 11.50 -13.54 0.53
C ALA A 178 13.04 -13.41 0.64
N THR A 179 13.78 -13.78 -0.41
CA THR A 179 15.25 -13.63 -0.47
C THR A 179 15.68 -12.18 -0.71
N VAL A 180 14.83 -11.38 -1.35
CA VAL A 180 15.12 -10.00 -1.78
C VAL A 180 14.57 -8.99 -0.79
N HIS A 181 13.39 -9.26 -0.24
CA HIS A 181 12.67 -8.42 0.72
C HIS A 181 11.94 -9.32 1.72
N GLY A 182 12.47 -9.42 2.95
CA GLY A 182 11.78 -10.16 4.01
C GLY A 182 10.53 -9.40 4.44
N HIS A 183 9.35 -9.99 4.30
CA HIS A 183 8.09 -9.43 4.78
C HIS A 183 7.66 -10.09 6.08
N GLY A 184 6.94 -9.36 6.92
CA GLY A 184 6.38 -9.92 8.14
C GLY A 184 5.48 -8.92 8.86
N PRO A 185 4.47 -9.39 9.60
CA PRO A 185 3.49 -8.51 10.26
C PRO A 185 4.13 -7.56 11.30
N ARG A 186 5.32 -7.90 11.80
CA ARG A 186 6.08 -7.13 12.79
C ARG A 186 7.36 -6.50 12.27
N LEU A 187 7.63 -6.59 10.96
CA LEU A 187 8.78 -5.92 10.38
C LEU A 187 8.41 -4.46 10.05
N PRO A 188 9.33 -3.50 10.27
CA PRO A 188 9.15 -2.12 9.82
C PRO A 188 8.78 -2.05 8.34
N GLU A 189 7.83 -1.18 8.00
CA GLU A 189 7.31 -1.04 6.64
C GLU A 189 7.43 0.39 6.11
N GLU A 190 7.56 0.50 4.78
CA GLU A 190 7.81 1.75 4.06
C GLU A 190 6.57 2.63 3.94
N CYS A 191 6.76 3.95 4.01
CA CYS A 191 5.69 4.95 3.97
C CYS A 191 4.78 4.86 2.74
N VAL A 192 5.30 4.35 1.61
CA VAL A 192 4.56 4.14 0.36
C VAL A 192 3.31 3.28 0.56
N VAL A 193 3.26 2.41 1.57
CA VAL A 193 2.05 1.59 1.85
C VAL A 193 0.84 2.45 2.24
N ALA A 194 1.06 3.54 2.97
CA ALA A 194 -0.02 4.44 3.40
C ALA A 194 -0.35 5.55 2.39
N MET A 195 0.51 5.77 1.38
CA MET A 195 0.42 6.90 0.45
C MET A 195 -0.45 6.64 -0.79
N ASN A 196 -1.22 5.55 -0.81
CA ASN A 196 -2.00 5.12 -1.97
C ASN A 196 -3.26 5.95 -2.23
N SER A 197 -3.84 6.61 -1.21
CA SER A 197 -5.17 7.22 -1.25
C SER A 197 -5.32 8.40 -2.20
N GLY A 198 -4.22 9.04 -2.62
CA GLY A 198 -4.20 10.13 -3.60
C GLY A 198 -3.73 9.71 -5.00
N PHE A 199 -3.41 8.43 -5.20
CA PHE A 199 -2.88 7.89 -6.46
C PHE A 199 -1.62 8.58 -7.00
N ARG A 200 -0.84 9.22 -6.13
CA ARG A 200 0.47 9.81 -6.42
C ARG A 200 1.52 9.14 -5.54
N ASN A 201 1.95 7.95 -5.96
CA ASN A 201 2.80 7.09 -5.16
C ASN A 201 3.67 6.17 -6.04
N TRP A 202 4.99 6.21 -5.81
CA TRP A 202 5.95 5.35 -6.51
C TRP A 202 5.80 3.86 -6.18
N GLY A 203 5.09 3.52 -5.09
CA GLY A 203 4.75 2.14 -4.73
C GLY A 203 3.91 1.40 -5.77
N PHE A 204 3.16 2.09 -6.64
CA PHE A 204 2.45 1.43 -7.74
C PHE A 204 3.42 0.85 -8.78
N SER A 205 4.43 1.65 -9.18
CA SER A 205 5.43 1.26 -10.18
C SER A 205 6.46 0.25 -9.67
N SER A 206 6.53 -0.01 -8.36
CA SER A 206 7.44 -1.02 -7.81
C SER A 206 6.92 -2.45 -7.99
N THR A 207 5.63 -2.63 -8.28
CA THR A 207 4.98 -3.95 -8.38
C THR A 207 4.40 -4.24 -9.76
N VAL A 208 4.22 -3.21 -10.59
CA VAL A 208 3.63 -3.29 -11.92
C VAL A 208 4.43 -2.39 -12.86
N ARG A 209 4.63 -2.84 -14.10
CA ARG A 209 5.18 -1.99 -15.17
C ARG A 209 4.16 -0.88 -15.47
N LEU A 210 4.57 0.37 -15.32
CA LEU A 210 3.69 1.54 -15.37
C LEU A 210 4.44 2.75 -15.94
N ASP A 211 5.01 2.58 -17.14
CA ASP A 211 5.95 3.54 -17.72
C ASP A 211 5.28 4.93 -17.89
N GLY A 212 4.05 4.98 -18.41
CA GLY A 212 3.30 6.22 -18.60
C GLY A 212 2.91 6.89 -17.28
N TYR A 213 2.50 6.11 -16.27
CA TYR A 213 2.19 6.65 -14.94
C TYR A 213 3.45 7.19 -14.25
N SER A 214 4.57 6.47 -14.31
CA SER A 214 5.84 6.90 -13.73
C SER A 214 6.36 8.19 -14.37
N GLN A 215 6.23 8.33 -15.70
CA GLN A 215 6.58 9.57 -16.39
C GLN A 215 5.70 10.74 -15.95
N TRP A 216 4.38 10.52 -15.84
CA TRP A 216 3.46 11.55 -15.33
C TRP A 216 3.77 11.92 -13.88
N LEU A 217 3.99 10.92 -13.01
CA LEU A 217 4.24 11.09 -11.57
C LEU A 217 5.50 11.91 -11.29
N ALA A 218 6.53 11.78 -12.13
CA ALA A 218 7.80 12.52 -11.99
C ALA A 218 7.62 14.05 -12.02
N GLY A 219 6.55 14.55 -12.66
CA GLY A 219 6.24 15.98 -12.71
C GLY A 219 5.19 16.45 -11.70
N GLN A 220 4.73 15.59 -10.79
CA GLN A 220 3.63 15.92 -9.87
C GLN A 220 4.12 16.49 -8.54
N ASP A 221 3.31 17.38 -7.97
CA ASP A 221 3.44 17.78 -6.57
C ASP A 221 2.93 16.65 -5.65
N LEU A 222 3.76 16.25 -4.69
CA LEU A 222 3.44 15.22 -3.69
C LEU A 222 3.06 15.82 -2.33
N SER A 223 2.96 17.15 -2.21
CA SER A 223 2.66 17.85 -0.95
C SER A 223 1.38 17.31 -0.29
N THR A 224 0.30 17.15 -1.04
CA THR A 224 -0.96 16.57 -0.51
C THR A 224 -0.77 15.13 -0.04
N THR A 225 -0.01 14.30 -0.77
CA THR A 225 0.28 12.92 -0.36
C THR A 225 0.98 12.88 1.00
N TYR A 226 1.97 13.75 1.23
CA TYR A 226 2.67 13.84 2.51
C TYR A 226 1.81 14.44 3.63
N LEU A 227 0.94 15.41 3.32
CA LEU A 227 -0.04 15.93 4.27
C LEU A 227 -1.04 14.84 4.70
N ASP A 228 -1.54 14.04 3.76
CA ASP A 228 -2.40 12.90 4.06
C ASP A 228 -1.66 11.82 4.86
N TYR A 229 -0.39 11.55 4.53
CA TYR A 229 0.45 10.63 5.29
C TYR A 229 0.68 11.09 6.73
N ARG A 230 0.83 12.40 6.95
CA ARG A 230 0.94 12.97 8.30
C ARG A 230 -0.29 12.64 9.16
N HIS A 231 -1.48 12.53 8.57
CA HIS A 231 -2.72 12.21 9.29
C HIS A 231 -2.89 10.71 9.62
N VAL A 232 -1.96 9.84 9.22
CA VAL A 232 -1.96 8.42 9.58
C VAL A 232 -1.78 8.29 11.11
N PRO A 233 -2.76 7.76 11.88
CA PRO A 233 -2.76 7.78 13.35
C PRO A 233 -1.59 7.05 14.02
N VAL A 234 -0.92 6.19 13.26
CA VAL A 234 0.27 5.42 13.67
C VAL A 234 1.42 6.34 14.06
N SER A 235 1.50 7.51 13.43
CA SER A 235 2.54 8.52 13.68
C SER A 235 2.48 9.14 15.09
N TYR A 236 1.41 8.92 15.86
CA TYR A 236 1.13 9.68 17.08
C TYR A 236 0.96 8.85 18.36
N THR A 237 1.04 7.52 18.30
CA THR A 237 0.62 6.67 19.43
C THR A 237 1.71 6.45 20.50
N LEU A 238 2.92 7.01 20.38
CA LEU A 238 3.97 6.80 21.38
C LEU A 238 4.64 8.12 21.79
N LEU A 239 4.04 8.80 22.78
CA LEU A 239 4.79 9.59 23.78
C LEU A 239 4.00 9.82 25.10
N THR A 240 3.03 8.95 25.42
CA THR A 240 2.51 8.87 26.80
C THR A 240 2.83 7.50 27.39
N LEU A 241 4.11 7.26 27.66
CA LEU A 241 4.46 6.35 28.74
C LEU A 241 4.18 7.09 30.07
N PRO A 242 3.61 6.43 31.09
CA PRO A 242 3.48 7.07 32.39
C PRO A 242 4.89 7.39 32.92
N THR A 243 5.17 8.67 33.12
CA THR A 243 6.23 9.11 34.01
C THR A 243 5.79 8.74 35.43
N ASN A 244 6.08 7.53 35.88
CA ASN A 244 6.28 7.20 37.30
C ASN A 244 6.72 5.74 37.45
N SER A 245 7.96 5.55 37.92
CA SER A 245 8.39 4.58 38.95
C SER A 245 9.90 4.34 38.82
N LEU A 246 10.70 5.32 39.22
CA LEU A 246 12.03 5.10 39.80
C LEU A 246 12.17 6.08 40.97
N VAL A 247 11.71 5.61 42.13
CA VAL A 247 12.30 5.90 43.45
C VAL A 247 12.49 4.54 44.10
#